data_AF-A0A1F9EVS0-F1
#
_entry.id   AF-A0A1F9EVS0-F1
#
_cell.length_a   1.000
_cell.length_b   1.000
_cell.length_c   1.000
_cell.angle_alpha   90.00
_cell.angle_beta   90.00
_cell.angle_gamma   90.00
#
_symmetry.space_group_name_H-M   'P 1'
#
loop_
_entity.id
_entity.type
_entity.pdbx_description
1 polymer ?
#
loop_
_entity_poly.entity_id
_entity_poly.type
_entity_poly.pdbx_seq_one_letter_code
_entity_poly.pdbx_strand_id
1 'polypeptide(L)' 'MDLNKILKKIKETETPKVNKVAVAYSGGLDSSLSIELLRRKYKAKEILTITIDVGQGEEEFSYLL' A
#
# COMPACT_ATOMS: atom_id res chain seq x y z
N MET A 1 -5.59 -22.54 -3.59
CA MET A 1 -4.50 -21.61 -3.24
C MET A 1 -4.18 -21.82 -1.77
N ASP A 2 -2.94 -22.15 -1.41
CA ASP A 2 -2.56 -22.37 0.00
C ASP A 2 -2.18 -21.05 0.67
N LEU A 3 -3.04 -20.59 1.59
CA LEU A 3 -2.86 -19.33 2.31
C LEU A 3 -1.62 -19.36 3.20
N ASN A 4 -1.30 -20.50 3.82
CA ASN A 4 -0.16 -20.62 4.72
C ASN A 4 1.15 -20.40 3.98
N LYS A 5 1.25 -20.94 2.76
CA LYS A 5 2.41 -20.75 1.88
C LYS A 5 2.61 -19.28 1.49
N ILE A 6 1.52 -18.55 1.21
CA ILE A 6 1.57 -17.13 0.87
C ILE A 6 2.02 -16.31 2.08
N LEU A 7 1.43 -16.54 3.25
CA LEU A 7 1.79 -15.84 4.48
C LEU A 7 3.25 -16.10 4.87
N LYS A 8 3.73 -17.33 4.70
CA LYS A 8 5.14 -17.68 4.90
C LYS A 8 6.04 -16.87 3.98
N LYS A 9 5.74 -16.83 2.67
CA LYS A 9 6.50 -16.04 1.69
C LYS A 9 6.53 -14.55 2.04
N ILE A 10 5.40 -13.98 2.46
CA ILE A 10 5.34 -12.57 2.90
C ILE A 10 6.23 -12.34 4.12
N LYS A 11 6.25 -13.24 5.11
CA LYS A 11 7.10 -13.09 6.31
C LYS A 11 8.59 -13.22 6.00
N GLU A 12 8.97 -14.16 5.14
CA GLU A 12 10.38 -14.48 4.83
C GLU A 12 11.03 -13.53 3.84
N THR A 13 10.25 -12.83 3.01
CA THR A 13 10.82 -11.89 2.04
C THR A 13 11.48 -10.71 2.79
N GLU A 14 12.77 -10.51 2.60
CA GLU A 14 13.50 -9.38 3.18
C GLU A 14 12.97 -8.03 2.68
N THR A 15 13.04 -7.02 3.53
CA THR A 15 12.62 -5.65 3.20
C THR A 15 13.69 -4.66 3.61
N PRO A 16 14.02 -3.68 2.76
CA PRO A 16 14.94 -2.62 3.14
C PRO A 16 14.38 -1.81 4.31
N LYS A 17 15.27 -1.20 5.09
CA LYS A 17 14.88 -0.23 6.11
C LYS A 17 14.43 1.05 5.43
N VAL A 18 13.17 1.41 5.59
CA VAL A 18 12.62 2.64 5.01
C VAL A 18 11.97 3.48 6.11
N ASN A 19 12.32 4.76 6.18
CA ASN A 19 11.75 5.68 7.19
C ASN A 19 10.54 6.45 6.64
N LYS A 20 10.64 6.92 5.40
CA LYS A 20 9.61 7.72 4.71
C LYS A 20 9.38 7.17 3.31
N VAL A 21 8.11 7.04 2.91
CA VAL A 21 7.69 6.50 1.61
C VAL A 21 6.66 7.41 0.97
N ALA A 22 6.88 7.75 -0.30
CA ALA A 22 5.83 8.23 -1.19
C ALA A 22 5.27 7.03 -1.96
N VAL A 23 3.95 6.85 -1.95
CA VAL A 23 3.29 5.67 -2.53
C VAL A 23 2.13 6.09 -3.42
N ALA A 24 2.05 5.52 -4.62
CA ALA A 24 0.89 5.69 -5.48
C ALA A 24 -0.31 4.98 -4.85
N TYR A 25 -1.39 5.72 -4.63
CA TYR A 25 -2.59 5.23 -3.98
C TYR A 25 -3.80 5.52 -4.85
N SER A 26 -4.62 4.51 -5.11
CA SER A 26 -5.83 4.63 -5.93
C SER A 26 -7.08 4.17 -5.19
N GLY A 27 -6.96 3.77 -3.92
CA GLY A 27 -8.03 3.16 -3.12
C GLY A 27 -8.30 1.68 -3.43
N GLY A 28 -7.79 1.16 -4.54
CA GLY A 28 -7.93 -0.25 -4.91
C GLY A 28 -7.24 -1.20 -3.91
N LEU A 29 -7.64 -2.47 -3.95
CA LEU A 29 -7.14 -3.53 -3.05
C LEU A 29 -5.61 -3.57 -2.97
N ASP A 30 -4.92 -3.49 -4.12
CA ASP A 30 -3.46 -3.61 -4.17
C ASP A 30 -2.75 -2.42 -3.51
N SER A 31 -3.26 -1.21 -3.74
CA SER A 31 -2.73 0.00 -3.13
C SER A 31 -3.00 0.04 -1.62
N SER A 32 -4.18 -0.43 -1.20
CA SER A 32 -4.55 -0.57 0.22
C SER A 32 -3.72 -1.64 0.94
N LEU A 33 -3.47 -2.79 0.30
CA LEU A 33 -2.56 -3.80 0.84
C LEU A 33 -1.12 -3.26 0.95
N SER A 34 -0.68 -2.46 -0.01
CA SER A 34 0.65 -1.84 0.01
C SER A 34 0.83 -0.95 1.24
N ILE A 35 -0.18 -0.15 1.61
CA ILE A 35 -0.16 0.64 2.86
C ILE A 35 0.03 -0.26 4.08
N GLU A 36 -0.69 -1.37 4.14
CA GLU A 36 -0.60 -2.26 5.29
C GLU A 36 0.73 -2.99 5.40
N LEU A 37 1.33 -3.36 4.25
CA LEU A 37 2.68 -3.91 4.20
C LEU A 37 3.71 -2.86 4.62
N LEU A 38 3.59 -1.61 4.15
CA LEU A 38 4.49 -0.52 4.54
C LEU A 38 4.47 -0.28 6.05
N ARG A 39 3.27 -0.31 6.67
CA ARG A 39 3.08 -0.16 8.11
C ARG A 39 3.57 -1.37 8.90
N ARG A 40 3.08 -2.57 8.59
CA ARG A 40 3.31 -3.77 9.42
C ARG A 40 4.62 -4.46 9.14
N LYS A 41 5.06 -4.51 7.89
CA LYS A 41 6.24 -5.27 7.46
C LYS A 41 7.47 -4.38 7.34
N TYR A 42 7.38 -3.30 6.56
CA TYR A 42 8.51 -2.38 6.34
C TYR A 42 8.75 -1.44 7.52
N LYS A 43 7.75 -1.28 8.41
CA LYS A 43 7.80 -0.38 9.58
C LYS A 43 8.13 1.07 9.20
N ALA A 44 7.65 1.52 8.04
CA ALA A 44 7.78 2.90 7.61
C ALA A 44 7.09 3.83 8.61
N LYS A 45 7.75 4.93 8.99
CA LYS A 45 7.23 5.89 9.97
C LYS A 45 6.35 6.95 9.32
N GLU A 46 6.70 7.36 8.11
CA GLU A 46 5.97 8.35 7.32
C GLU A 46 5.56 7.74 5.99
N ILE A 47 4.27 7.79 5.68
CA ILE A 47 3.71 7.30 4.42
C ILE A 47 2.91 8.44 3.81
N LEU A 48 3.36 8.93 2.67
CA LEU A 48 2.69 9.95 1.87
C LEU A 48 2.01 9.28 0.68
N THR A 49 0.69 9.21 0.71
CA THR A 49 -0.11 8.71 -0.42
C THR A 49 -0.22 9.77 -1.50
N ILE A 50 0.00 9.36 -2.75
CA ILE A 50 -0.13 10.20 -3.94
C ILE A 50 -1.22 9.60 -4.80
N THR A 51 -2.31 10.34 -4.94
CA THR A 51 -3.43 10.04 -5.85
C THR A 51 -3.42 11.12 -6.92
N ILE A 52 -3.58 10.74 -8.19
CA ILE A 52 -3.66 11.68 -9.31
C ILE A 52 -5.07 11.55 -9.88
N ASP A 53 -5.79 12.68 -9.98
CA ASP A 53 -7.03 12.72 -10.73
C ASP A 53 -6.71 12.72 -12.23
N VAL A 54 -7.26 11.75 -12.95
CA VAL A 54 -7.10 11.59 -14.41
C VAL A 54 -8.44 11.74 -15.16
N GLY A 55 -9.49 12.25 -14.50
CA GLY A 55 -10.81 12.46 -15.10
C GLY A 55 -11.79 11.30 -14.90
N GLN A 56 -11.66 10.55 -13.80
CA GLN A 56 -12.57 9.44 -13.45
C GLN A 56 -13.92 9.90 -12.88
N GLY A 57 -14.02 11.19 -12.55
CA GLY A 57 -15.21 11.81 -11.97
C GLY A 57 -15.06 12.10 -10.47
N GLU A 58 -15.74 13.15 -10.00
CA GLU A 58 -15.67 13.64 -8.62
C GLU A 58 -16.05 12.60 -7.57
N GLU A 59 -17.00 11.71 -7.89
CA GLU A 59 -17.48 10.70 -6.95
C GLU A 59 -16.38 9.69 -6.58
N GLU A 60 -15.67 9.15 -7.58
CA GLU A 60 -14.54 8.23 -7.32
C GLU A 60 -13.40 8.91 -6.55
N PHE A 61 -13.13 10.18 -6.86
CA PHE A 61 -12.07 10.94 -6.20
C PHE A 61 -12.41 11.26 -4.74
N SER A 62 -13.69 11.52 -4.44
CA SER A 62 -14.16 11.84 -3.09
C SER A 62 -13.96 10.72 -2.08
N TYR A 63 -13.93 9.45 -2.51
CA TYR A 63 -13.66 8.31 -1.63
C TYR A 63 -12.19 8.16 -1.22
N LEU A 64 -11.28 8.91 -1.86
CA LEU A 64 -9.82 8.82 -1.66
C LEU A 64 -9.24 9.97 -0.82
N LEU A 65 -10.03 11.04 -0.59
CA LEU A 65 -9.70 12.21 0.22
C LEU A 65 -10.26 12.08 1.63
#